data_AF-A0A2V1BR99-F1
#
_entry.id   AF-A0A2V1BR99-F1
#
_cell.length_a   1.000
_cell.length_b   1.000
_cell.length_c   1.000
_cell.angle_alpha   90.00
_cell.angle_beta   90.00
_cell.angle_gamma   90.00
#
_symmetry.space_group_name_H-M   'P 1'
#
loop_
_entity.id
_entity.type
_entity.pdbx_description
1 polymer ?
#
loop_
_entity_poly.entity_id
_entity_poly.type
_entity_poly.pdbx_seq_one_letter_code
_entity_poly.pdbx_strand_id
1 'polypeptide(L)'
;MGSSRPVTPASPRVPKIKPAQPGVPLFGCEHVRILLEGPVEILENTIRAYRTCMCVVSDTTPIIPQTSKTPAGQALTTLTPNYLCLQCEVTTTASGRVEHGMETKHRFYVESRNGYLFCQMCNDFVFDPTLEGLRLRKIGTGSFSSRKRKLDDLFTDASKEDSQLMSVNTNNTPCRASGIRGIYNMGATCYMNVILQSLMQNPLLRNFHLGDGHRSSECTRKNCVACAMDEMFQAFHAQPETVGYSAHNMLACFWMSKRKAYEELASNKEQDAHEFFQFLTEELHEINANAHRQALEDGAPSPKRARPDSSCNCIVHQTFYGRTQSTITCQGCGEIRTSVQQFMDLSLGLDVLSKKKSIKTTGLSVKRCLEAEYKQAERCEYTCHNCGTKEAKKLSSIKSLPNVLSLQLKRFKQSNGSASKIETKVSFPLKLDMYPYTNRARGQDSKQNSELARGCTYELQSVVVHVGNLETGHYISYSRVGNQWFKFNDHNVTLASKSDVLNSEAFILFYVIQSLA
;
A
#
# COMPACT_ATOMS: atom_id res chain seq x y z
N MET A 1 -4.41 51.44 29.27
CA MET A 1 -3.11 51.04 29.85
C MET A 1 -3.30 49.70 30.55
N GLY A 2 -2.99 48.59 29.88
CA GLY A 2 -3.06 47.25 30.45
C GLY A 2 -1.68 46.79 30.90
N SER A 3 -1.48 46.65 32.20
CA SER A 3 -0.23 46.24 32.84
C SER A 3 0.14 44.79 32.47
N SER A 4 1.18 44.60 31.67
CA SER A 4 1.86 43.32 31.50
C SER A 4 2.81 43.09 32.68
N ARG A 5 2.51 42.11 33.54
CA ARG A 5 3.48 41.62 34.54
C ARG A 5 4.59 40.83 33.84
N PRO A 6 5.86 40.93 34.28
CA PRO A 6 6.94 40.12 33.74
C PRO A 6 6.74 38.65 34.16
N VAL A 7 6.85 37.73 33.21
CA VAL A 7 6.87 36.28 33.50
C VAL A 7 8.29 35.91 33.90
N THR A 8 8.48 35.55 35.16
CA THR A 8 9.75 35.01 35.67
C THR A 8 10.06 33.68 34.97
N PRO A 9 11.30 33.42 34.52
CA PRO A 9 11.64 32.13 33.92
C PRO A 9 11.47 31.02 34.96
N ALA A 10 10.73 29.95 34.61
CA ALA A 10 10.58 28.80 35.47
C ALA A 10 11.93 28.10 35.68
N SER A 11 12.32 27.86 36.93
CA SER A 11 13.52 27.06 37.26
C SER A 11 13.47 25.69 36.56
N PRO A 12 14.63 25.15 36.13
CA PRO A 12 14.70 23.81 35.55
C PRO A 12 14.09 22.79 36.52
N ARG A 13 13.06 22.07 36.07
CA ARG A 13 12.50 20.96 36.86
C ARG A 13 13.44 19.78 36.75
N VAL A 14 14.19 19.50 37.81
CA VAL A 14 15.01 18.28 37.93
C VAL A 14 14.11 17.06 37.68
N PRO A 15 14.43 16.18 36.73
CA PRO A 15 13.67 14.97 36.48
C PRO A 15 13.75 14.04 37.71
N LYS A 16 12.61 13.81 38.38
CA LYS A 16 12.54 12.91 39.53
C LYS A 16 12.47 11.46 39.05
N ILE A 17 13.45 10.64 39.43
CA ILE A 17 13.40 9.18 39.27
C ILE A 17 12.25 8.66 40.17
N LYS A 18 11.44 7.74 39.64
CA LYS A 18 10.32 7.17 40.41
C LYS A 18 10.87 6.26 41.52
N PRO A 19 10.23 6.22 42.71
CA PRO A 19 10.63 5.30 43.77
C PRO A 19 10.48 3.83 43.31
N ALA A 20 11.28 2.94 43.90
CA ALA A 20 11.26 1.51 43.63
C ALA A 20 9.85 0.92 43.83
N GLN A 21 9.41 0.08 42.89
CA GLN A 21 8.16 -0.67 42.98
C GLN A 21 8.47 -2.18 43.09
N PRO A 22 7.73 -2.95 43.89
CA PRO A 22 7.93 -4.41 43.98
C PRO A 22 7.82 -5.07 42.61
N GLY A 23 8.81 -5.87 42.22
CA GLY A 23 8.83 -6.61 40.95
C GLY A 23 9.28 -5.81 39.72
N VAL A 24 9.62 -4.52 39.85
CA VAL A 24 10.15 -3.70 38.75
C VAL A 24 11.60 -3.34 39.06
N PRO A 25 12.57 -3.68 38.17
CA PRO A 25 13.95 -3.29 38.38
C PRO A 25 14.05 -1.76 38.41
N LEU A 26 14.70 -1.21 39.45
CA LEU A 26 14.83 0.24 39.64
C LEU A 26 15.62 0.90 38.49
N PHE A 27 16.58 0.17 37.95
CA PHE A 27 17.36 0.53 36.76
C PHE A 27 17.41 -0.63 35.78
N GLY A 28 17.47 -0.34 34.49
CA GLY A 28 17.55 -1.38 33.46
C GLY A 28 18.83 -2.23 33.51
N CYS A 29 19.95 -1.68 33.99
CA CYS A 29 21.16 -2.42 34.34
C CYS A 29 22.06 -1.63 35.30
N GLU A 30 23.01 -2.29 35.94
CA GLU A 30 23.95 -1.66 36.90
C GLU A 30 24.79 -0.54 36.29
N HIS A 31 25.07 -0.62 34.99
CA HIS A 31 25.82 0.42 34.30
C HIS A 31 24.98 1.68 34.05
N VAL A 32 23.69 1.53 33.73
CA VAL A 32 22.77 2.66 33.55
C VAL A 32 22.49 3.34 34.89
N ARG A 33 22.49 2.58 35.99
CA ARG A 33 22.44 3.12 37.35
C ARG A 33 23.51 4.20 37.59
N ILE A 34 24.74 4.00 37.13
CA ILE A 34 25.83 4.98 37.28
C ILE A 34 25.51 6.31 36.56
N LEU A 35 24.82 6.25 35.41
CA LEU A 35 24.40 7.46 34.68
C LEU A 35 23.22 8.18 35.34
N LEU A 36 22.32 7.43 35.98
CA LEU A 36 21.07 7.96 36.51
C LEU A 36 21.14 8.33 38.01
N GLU A 37 21.97 7.64 38.81
CA GLU A 37 22.24 7.96 40.23
C GLU A 37 23.47 8.86 40.42
N GLY A 38 24.18 9.20 39.34
CA GLY A 38 25.32 10.11 39.39
C GLY A 38 24.94 11.55 39.78
N PRO A 39 25.93 12.47 39.81
CA PRO A 39 25.70 13.89 40.01
C PRO A 39 24.59 14.43 39.09
N VAL A 40 23.78 15.37 39.59
CA VAL A 40 22.60 15.91 38.89
C VAL A 40 22.92 16.36 37.46
N GLU A 41 24.12 16.91 37.24
CA GLU A 41 24.60 17.32 35.92
C GLU A 41 24.72 16.15 34.92
N ILE A 42 25.20 14.99 35.37
CA ILE A 42 25.34 13.79 34.53
C ILE A 42 23.95 13.24 34.17
N LEU A 43 23.03 13.22 35.13
CA LEU A 43 21.65 12.81 34.91
C LEU A 43 20.95 13.72 33.89
N GLU A 44 21.05 15.04 34.06
CA GLU A 44 20.43 16.01 33.14
C GLU A 44 21.02 15.92 31.73
N ASN A 45 22.34 15.77 31.61
CA ASN A 45 23.01 15.60 30.33
C ASN A 45 22.60 14.29 29.65
N THR A 46 22.51 13.20 30.40
CA THR A 46 22.06 11.89 29.88
C THR A 46 20.63 11.96 29.36
N ILE A 47 19.71 12.58 30.11
CA ILE A 47 18.32 12.74 29.68
C ILE A 47 18.22 13.66 28.46
N ARG A 48 18.99 14.76 28.42
CA ARG A 48 19.02 15.68 27.28
C ARG A 48 19.55 14.99 26.03
N ALA A 49 20.64 14.25 26.15
CA ALA A 49 21.22 13.49 25.04
C ALA A 49 20.25 12.42 24.54
N TYR A 50 19.61 11.67 25.43
CA TYR A 50 18.61 10.67 25.05
C TYR A 50 17.42 11.28 24.31
N ARG A 51 16.90 12.43 24.78
CA ARG A 51 15.85 13.17 24.08
C ARG A 51 16.29 13.62 22.69
N THR A 52 17.54 14.06 22.55
CA THR A 52 18.11 14.50 21.28
C THR A 52 18.21 13.33 20.31
N CYS A 53 18.75 12.19 20.74
CA CYS A 53 18.76 10.95 19.94
C CYS A 53 17.34 10.55 19.53
N MET A 54 16.36 10.65 20.43
CA MET A 54 14.97 10.34 20.13
C MET A 54 14.32 11.32 19.14
N CYS A 55 14.66 12.61 19.18
CA CYS A 55 14.27 13.57 18.14
C CYS A 55 14.88 13.18 16.79
N VAL A 56 16.16 12.78 16.75
CA VAL A 56 16.79 12.30 15.50
C VAL A 56 16.07 11.05 15.00
N VAL A 57 15.75 10.09 15.86
CA VAL A 57 15.06 8.85 15.48
C VAL A 57 13.61 9.07 15.03
N SER A 58 12.88 10.01 15.67
CA SER A 58 11.42 10.15 15.49
C SER A 58 10.99 11.33 14.62
N ASP A 59 11.73 12.45 14.65
CA ASP A 59 11.32 13.70 14.01
C ASP A 59 12.05 13.97 12.68
N THR A 60 13.18 13.31 12.43
CA THR A 60 13.95 13.48 11.20
C THR A 60 13.62 12.40 10.17
N THR A 61 13.97 12.64 8.90
CA THR A 61 13.76 11.63 7.85
C THR A 61 14.46 10.33 8.25
N PRO A 62 13.79 9.15 8.16
CA PRO A 62 14.33 7.87 8.64
C PRO A 62 15.72 7.49 8.11
N ILE A 63 16.16 8.11 7.01
CA ILE A 63 17.49 7.93 6.44
C ILE A 63 18.59 8.51 7.33
N ILE A 64 18.36 9.64 8.00
CA ILE A 64 19.37 10.35 8.82
C ILE A 64 19.87 9.48 9.98
N PRO A 65 19.01 8.86 10.81
CA PRO A 65 19.49 7.94 11.85
C PRO A 65 20.09 6.65 11.27
N GLN A 66 19.84 6.32 10.00
CA GLN A 66 20.40 5.16 9.29
C GLN A 66 21.66 5.49 8.47
N THR A 67 22.14 6.73 8.52
CA THR A 67 23.39 7.15 7.86
C THR A 67 24.48 7.34 8.90
N SER A 68 25.56 6.56 8.77
CA SER A 68 26.81 6.76 9.53
C SER A 68 27.89 7.36 8.63
N LYS A 69 29.00 7.81 9.21
CA LYS A 69 30.19 8.24 8.45
C LYS A 69 31.22 7.12 8.49
N THR A 70 31.77 6.75 7.34
CA THR A 70 32.93 5.84 7.28
C THR A 70 34.17 6.51 7.87
N PRO A 71 35.24 5.76 8.21
CA PRO A 71 36.52 6.34 8.62
C PRO A 71 37.11 7.33 7.61
N ALA A 72 36.73 7.21 6.32
CA ALA A 72 37.10 8.13 5.24
C ALA A 72 36.16 9.34 5.09
N GLY A 73 35.20 9.53 6.01
CA GLY A 73 34.26 10.65 6.02
C GLY A 73 33.09 10.56 5.04
N GLN A 74 32.93 9.44 4.32
CA GLN A 74 31.83 9.23 3.38
C GLN A 74 30.55 8.80 4.10
N ALA A 75 29.39 9.27 3.62
CA ALA A 75 28.09 8.87 4.15
C ALA A 75 27.77 7.43 3.74
N LEU A 76 27.57 6.56 4.74
CA LEU A 76 27.18 5.17 4.57
C LEU A 76 25.77 4.98 5.14
N THR A 77 24.80 4.77 4.26
CA THR A 77 23.43 4.44 4.65
C THR A 77 23.25 2.93 4.67
N THR A 78 23.00 2.37 5.84
CA THR A 78 22.83 0.93 6.03
C THR A 78 21.36 0.57 6.19
N LEU A 79 20.99 -0.62 5.72
CA LEU A 79 19.68 -1.18 6.03
C LEU A 79 19.63 -1.73 7.45
N THR A 80 20.77 -2.11 8.04
CA THR A 80 20.90 -2.56 9.43
C THR A 80 20.90 -1.36 10.40
N PRO A 81 20.42 -1.53 11.64
CA PRO A 81 20.35 -0.43 12.59
C PRO A 81 21.74 0.13 12.91
N ASN A 82 21.87 1.44 12.75
CA ASN A 82 22.95 2.20 13.35
C ASN A 82 22.67 2.53 14.82
N TYR A 83 23.73 2.96 15.51
CA TYR A 83 23.79 3.23 16.93
C TYR A 83 24.23 4.67 17.12
N LEU A 84 23.33 5.51 17.64
CA LEU A 84 23.63 6.89 17.98
C LEU A 84 24.31 6.90 19.34
N CYS A 85 25.52 7.42 19.43
CA CYS A 85 26.20 7.50 20.72
C CYS A 85 25.42 8.44 21.66
N LEU A 86 25.19 8.02 22.90
CA LEU A 86 24.50 8.85 23.88
C LEU A 86 25.42 9.97 24.42
N GLN A 87 26.73 9.83 24.22
CA GLN A 87 27.76 10.66 24.83
C GLN A 87 28.43 11.62 23.83
N CYS A 88 28.16 11.48 22.52
CA CYS A 88 28.63 12.37 21.47
C CYS A 88 27.72 12.31 20.22
N GLU A 89 27.96 13.18 19.25
CA GLU A 89 27.11 13.31 18.04
C GLU A 89 27.39 12.26 16.95
N VAL A 90 28.10 11.17 17.29
CA VAL A 90 28.53 10.16 16.30
C VAL A 90 27.46 9.07 16.18
N THR A 91 27.09 8.77 14.95
CA THR A 91 26.26 7.62 14.57
C THR A 91 27.17 6.55 13.96
N THR A 92 27.19 5.35 14.53
CA THR A 92 28.06 4.25 14.10
C THR A 92 27.25 3.03 13.66
N THR A 93 27.84 2.16 12.85
CA THR A 93 27.30 0.81 12.61
C THR A 93 27.48 -0.08 13.85
N ALA A 94 26.94 -1.30 13.83
CA ALA A 94 27.15 -2.28 14.90
C ALA A 94 28.63 -2.60 15.16
N SER A 95 29.44 -2.74 14.10
CA SER A 95 30.88 -2.98 14.21
C SER A 95 31.63 -1.71 14.64
N GLY A 96 31.31 -0.56 14.03
CA GLY A 96 31.93 0.72 14.37
C GLY A 96 31.62 1.20 15.80
N ARG A 97 30.50 0.73 16.39
CA ARG A 97 30.19 0.95 17.81
C ARG A 97 31.29 0.41 18.72
N VAL A 98 31.79 -0.79 18.42
CA VAL A 98 32.80 -1.47 19.23
C VAL A 98 34.12 -0.70 19.20
N GLU A 99 34.57 -0.33 18.00
CA GLU A 99 35.76 0.50 17.75
C GLU A 99 35.66 1.86 18.45
N HIS A 100 34.57 2.60 18.18
CA HIS A 100 34.31 3.90 18.81
C HIS A 100 34.30 3.81 20.33
N GLY A 101 33.67 2.78 20.88
CA GLY A 101 33.63 2.59 22.33
C GLY A 101 34.99 2.23 22.93
N MET A 102 35.86 1.54 22.19
CA MET A 102 37.23 1.26 22.63
C MET A 102 38.10 2.52 22.62
N GLU A 103 37.97 3.37 21.60
CA GLU A 103 38.76 4.60 21.45
C GLU A 103 38.30 5.73 22.40
N THR A 104 37.00 5.99 22.45
CA THR A 104 36.43 7.14 23.17
C THR A 104 35.95 6.80 24.58
N LYS A 105 35.93 5.52 24.94
CA LYS A 105 35.32 4.99 26.18
C LYS A 105 33.82 5.32 26.31
N HIS A 106 33.15 5.64 25.22
CA HIS A 106 31.69 5.73 25.19
C HIS A 106 31.06 4.33 25.16
N ARG A 107 30.06 4.08 26.01
CA ARG A 107 29.53 2.73 26.25
C ARG A 107 28.02 2.64 26.12
N PHE A 108 27.33 3.75 25.88
CA PHE A 108 25.87 3.80 25.75
C PHE A 108 25.46 4.35 24.39
N TYR A 109 24.50 3.66 23.77
CA TYR A 109 24.05 3.97 22.42
C TYR A 109 22.53 3.84 22.32
N VAL A 110 21.93 4.59 21.41
CA VAL A 110 20.51 4.54 21.08
C VAL A 110 20.35 3.95 19.70
N GLU A 111 19.56 2.87 19.59
CA GLU A 111 19.29 2.23 18.32
C GLU A 111 18.48 3.17 17.40
N SER A 112 19.01 3.42 16.21
CA SER A 112 18.43 4.26 15.16
C SER A 112 17.02 3.87 14.72
N ARG A 113 16.62 2.62 14.94
CA ARG A 113 15.32 2.09 14.54
C ARG A 113 14.26 2.43 15.58
N ASN A 114 14.38 1.88 16.78
CA ASN A 114 13.31 1.93 17.78
C ASN A 114 13.57 2.91 18.93
N GLY A 115 14.78 3.46 18.99
CA GLY A 115 15.22 4.27 20.12
C GLY A 115 15.58 3.44 21.36
N TYR A 116 15.78 2.13 21.23
CA TYR A 116 16.18 1.30 22.36
C TYR A 116 17.58 1.66 22.81
N LEU A 117 17.77 1.70 24.14
CA LEU A 117 19.09 1.91 24.71
C LEU A 117 19.88 0.60 24.63
N PHE A 118 21.11 0.68 24.15
CA PHE A 118 22.07 -0.41 24.10
C PHE A 118 23.25 -0.10 25.03
N CYS A 119 23.58 -1.05 25.90
CA CYS A 119 24.73 -0.95 26.79
C CYS A 119 25.86 -1.85 26.29
N GLN A 120 27.00 -1.26 25.92
CA GLN A 120 28.15 -2.01 25.43
C GLN A 120 28.80 -2.90 26.49
N MET A 121 28.72 -2.53 27.76
CA MET A 121 29.30 -3.33 28.86
C MET A 121 28.47 -4.59 29.16
N CYS A 122 27.14 -4.49 29.06
CA CYS A 122 26.26 -5.67 29.09
C CYS A 122 26.25 -6.44 27.77
N ASN A 123 26.67 -5.78 26.69
CA ASN A 123 26.49 -6.22 25.30
C ASN A 123 25.03 -6.60 24.99
N ASP A 124 24.08 -5.82 25.51
CA ASP A 124 22.65 -6.09 25.40
C ASP A 124 21.82 -4.79 25.39
N PHE A 125 20.57 -4.89 24.94
CA PHE A 125 19.58 -3.83 25.07
C PHE A 125 19.11 -3.70 26.52
N VAL A 126 18.99 -2.46 26.98
CA VAL A 126 18.67 -2.13 28.35
C VAL A 126 17.35 -1.37 28.40
N PHE A 127 16.37 -1.95 29.08
CA PHE A 127 15.03 -1.38 29.24
C PHE A 127 14.91 -0.67 30.59
N ASP A 128 15.49 0.53 30.67
CA ASP A 128 15.39 1.36 31.87
C ASP A 128 14.02 2.04 31.98
N PRO A 129 13.27 1.91 33.10
CA PRO A 129 11.93 2.49 33.23
C PRO A 129 11.85 4.01 33.00
N THR A 130 12.91 4.76 33.32
CA THR A 130 12.95 6.22 33.18
C THR A 130 13.11 6.62 31.72
N LEU A 131 14.06 5.99 31.02
CA LEU A 131 14.34 6.26 29.61
C LEU A 131 13.23 5.69 28.71
N GLU A 132 12.70 4.51 29.04
CA GLU A 132 11.59 3.89 28.35
C GLU A 132 10.31 4.73 28.45
N GLY A 133 10.05 5.32 29.62
CA GLY A 133 8.96 6.29 29.80
C GLY A 133 9.08 7.53 28.90
N LEU A 134 10.31 8.01 28.65
CA LEU A 134 10.55 9.11 27.72
C LEU A 134 10.38 8.68 26.26
N ARG A 135 10.86 7.48 25.91
CA ARG A 135 10.75 6.88 24.57
C ARG A 135 9.30 6.70 24.16
N LEU A 136 8.53 6.00 25.01
CA LEU A 136 7.10 5.75 24.79
C LEU A 136 6.30 7.06 24.74
N ARG A 137 6.65 8.06 25.55
CA ARG A 137 5.99 9.38 25.50
C ARG A 137 6.29 10.12 24.20
N LYS A 138 7.54 10.12 23.73
CA LYS A 138 7.92 10.77 22.46
C LYS A 138 7.25 10.09 21.27
N ILE A 139 7.25 8.76 21.25
CA ILE A 139 6.59 7.96 20.21
C ILE A 139 5.08 8.17 20.24
N GLY A 140 4.45 8.16 21.41
CA GLY A 140 3.00 8.26 21.54
C GLY A 140 2.42 9.67 21.39
N THR A 141 3.17 10.72 21.73
CA THR A 141 2.64 12.11 21.76
C THR A 141 3.37 13.09 20.84
N GLY A 142 4.45 12.66 20.17
CA GLY A 142 5.34 13.52 19.36
C GLY A 142 6.13 14.55 20.19
N SER A 143 5.92 14.63 21.50
CA SER A 143 6.51 15.62 22.40
C SER A 143 7.03 14.98 23.69
N PHE A 144 7.97 15.65 24.35
CA PHE A 144 8.37 15.28 25.72
C PHE A 144 7.55 15.99 26.80
N SER A 145 6.59 16.84 26.40
CA SER A 145 5.76 17.63 27.33
C SER A 145 4.82 16.76 28.16
N SER A 146 4.66 17.13 29.43
CA SER A 146 3.77 16.45 30.39
C SER A 146 2.35 17.04 30.43
N ARG A 147 2.02 18.05 29.61
CA ARG A 147 0.67 18.62 29.58
C ARG A 147 -0.29 17.63 28.92
N LYS A 148 -1.15 16.99 29.72
CA LYS A 148 -2.40 16.41 29.22
C LYS A 148 -3.20 17.54 28.54
N ARG A 149 -3.55 17.39 27.26
CA ARG A 149 -4.56 18.26 26.64
C ARG A 149 -5.88 18.02 27.37
N LYS A 150 -6.62 19.09 27.67
CA LYS A 150 -7.96 18.98 28.26
C LYS A 150 -8.91 18.47 27.18
N LEU A 151 -9.89 17.66 27.61
CA LEU A 151 -10.89 17.03 26.75
C LEU A 151 -11.70 18.04 25.92
N ASP A 152 -11.81 19.28 26.36
CA ASP A 152 -12.57 20.34 25.67
C ASP A 152 -11.88 20.90 24.41
N ASP A 153 -10.57 20.73 24.25
CA ASP A 153 -9.85 21.19 23.04
C ASP A 153 -10.01 20.22 21.85
N LEU A 154 -10.73 19.08 22.01
CA LEU A 154 -10.93 18.06 20.97
C LEU A 154 -12.13 18.35 20.04
N PHE A 155 -12.89 19.42 20.27
CA PHE A 155 -14.16 19.65 19.56
C PHE A 155 -14.23 20.96 18.76
N THR A 156 -13.11 21.64 18.53
CA THR A 156 -13.07 22.84 17.67
C THR A 156 -12.13 22.62 16.48
N ASP A 157 -12.72 22.70 15.29
CA ASP A 157 -12.14 22.62 13.92
C ASP A 157 -11.85 21.23 13.33
N ALA A 158 -12.94 20.56 12.94
CA ALA A 158 -13.02 19.24 12.31
C ALA A 158 -12.46 19.11 10.87
N SER A 159 -11.72 20.07 10.32
CA SER A 159 -11.30 20.00 8.89
C SER A 159 -9.80 19.82 8.64
N LYS A 160 -8.95 19.92 9.67
CA LYS A 160 -7.50 19.63 9.56
C LYS A 160 -7.04 18.51 10.49
N GLU A 161 -7.78 18.24 11.55
CA GLU A 161 -7.38 17.28 12.56
C GLU A 161 -7.70 15.83 12.18
N ASP A 162 -8.66 15.54 11.29
CA ASP A 162 -9.00 14.16 10.92
C ASP A 162 -7.82 13.39 10.29
N SER A 163 -6.99 14.02 9.45
CA SER A 163 -5.77 13.35 8.94
C SER A 163 -4.77 13.05 10.06
N GLN A 164 -4.71 13.91 11.08
CA GLN A 164 -3.78 13.76 12.19
C GLN A 164 -4.32 12.78 13.24
N LEU A 165 -5.62 12.80 13.54
CA LEU A 165 -6.33 11.86 14.40
C LEU A 165 -6.36 10.46 13.81
N MET A 166 -6.52 10.33 12.49
CA MET A 166 -6.33 9.05 11.81
C MET A 166 -4.88 8.58 11.93
N SER A 167 -3.87 9.45 11.76
CA SER A 167 -2.45 9.06 11.96
C SER A 167 -2.08 8.73 13.41
N VAL A 168 -2.80 9.29 14.39
CA VAL A 168 -2.58 9.12 15.84
C VAL A 168 -3.31 7.90 16.39
N ASN A 169 -4.48 7.56 15.83
CA ASN A 169 -5.32 6.45 16.28
C ASN A 169 -5.29 5.22 15.37
N THR A 170 -4.80 5.31 14.13
CA THR A 170 -4.23 4.13 13.47
C THR A 170 -2.90 3.88 14.13
N ASN A 171 -2.91 3.05 15.18
CA ASN A 171 -1.70 2.44 15.69
C ASN A 171 -0.82 2.05 14.48
N ASN A 172 0.39 2.60 14.39
CA ASN A 172 1.47 1.87 13.75
C ASN A 172 1.57 0.59 14.55
N THR A 173 1.00 -0.48 14.01
CA THR A 173 1.11 -1.81 14.55
C THR A 173 2.59 -2.06 14.87
N PRO A 174 2.94 -2.69 16.00
CA PRO A 174 4.32 -3.09 16.28
C PRO A 174 4.88 -4.11 15.27
N CYS A 175 4.15 -4.42 14.20
CA CYS A 175 4.72 -4.93 12.98
C CYS A 175 5.34 -3.75 12.19
N ARG A 176 6.67 -3.61 12.31
CA ARG A 176 7.47 -2.75 11.42
C ARG A 176 7.69 -3.34 10.03
N ALA A 177 7.08 -4.48 9.71
CA ALA A 177 7.19 -5.10 8.41
C ALA A 177 6.27 -4.35 7.45
N SER A 178 6.83 -3.41 6.70
CA SER A 178 6.14 -2.60 5.70
C SER A 178 5.66 -3.42 4.49
N GLY A 179 5.72 -4.76 4.55
CA GLY A 179 5.46 -5.65 3.42
C GLY A 179 6.43 -5.50 2.26
N ILE A 180 7.57 -4.81 2.45
CA ILE A 180 8.54 -4.55 1.38
C ILE A 180 9.50 -5.74 1.31
N ARG A 181 9.13 -6.74 0.52
CA ARG A 181 9.90 -7.97 0.34
C ARG A 181 9.78 -8.45 -1.10
N GLY A 182 10.89 -8.89 -1.69
CA GLY A 182 10.89 -9.44 -3.06
C GLY A 182 10.35 -10.87 -3.11
N ILE A 183 9.99 -11.39 -4.29
CA ILE A 183 9.59 -12.80 -4.49
C ILE A 183 10.56 -13.45 -5.48
N TYR A 184 11.16 -14.59 -5.13
CA TYR A 184 12.08 -15.27 -6.03
C TYR A 184 11.42 -15.69 -7.34
N ASN A 185 12.16 -15.55 -8.43
CA ASN A 185 11.76 -16.12 -9.72
C ASN A 185 12.09 -17.61 -9.71
N MET A 186 11.09 -18.45 -9.98
CA MET A 186 11.24 -19.91 -10.01
C MET A 186 11.22 -20.46 -11.44
N GLY A 187 11.66 -19.67 -12.41
CA GLY A 187 11.71 -20.02 -13.84
C GLY A 187 11.17 -18.86 -14.67
N ALA A 188 9.88 -18.94 -15.01
CA ALA A 188 9.16 -17.92 -15.74
C ALA A 188 8.02 -17.30 -14.90
N THR A 189 8.23 -17.13 -13.59
CA THR A 189 7.15 -16.73 -12.65
C THR A 189 7.03 -15.21 -12.47
N CYS A 190 7.73 -14.40 -13.26
CA CYS A 190 7.74 -12.94 -13.11
C CYS A 190 6.34 -12.33 -13.31
N TYR A 191 5.52 -12.89 -14.21
CA TYR A 191 4.13 -12.47 -14.43
C TYR A 191 3.26 -12.67 -13.17
N MET A 192 3.52 -13.73 -12.40
CA MET A 192 2.84 -13.97 -11.12
C MET A 192 3.37 -13.02 -10.04
N ASN A 193 4.69 -12.88 -9.97
CA ASN A 193 5.37 -12.10 -8.96
C ASN A 193 4.88 -10.65 -8.96
N VAL A 194 4.76 -10.00 -10.13
CA VAL A 194 4.30 -8.60 -10.20
C VAL A 194 2.86 -8.41 -9.74
N ILE A 195 1.99 -9.38 -9.99
CA ILE A 195 0.60 -9.33 -9.54
C ILE A 195 0.55 -9.55 -8.03
N LEU A 196 1.19 -10.60 -7.52
CA LEU A 196 1.27 -10.88 -6.09
C LEU A 196 1.85 -9.68 -5.33
N GLN A 197 2.95 -9.10 -5.79
CA GLN A 197 3.55 -7.88 -5.20
C GLN A 197 2.59 -6.69 -5.18
N SER A 198 1.79 -6.50 -6.24
CA SER A 198 0.79 -5.44 -6.28
C SER A 198 -0.33 -5.69 -5.25
N LEU A 199 -0.76 -6.94 -5.10
CA LEU A 199 -1.79 -7.35 -4.12
C LEU A 199 -1.27 -7.29 -2.67
N MET A 200 0.00 -7.64 -2.41
CA MET A 200 0.60 -7.59 -1.07
C MET A 200 0.63 -6.16 -0.49
N GLN A 201 0.68 -5.15 -1.37
CA GLN A 201 0.60 -3.74 -0.97
C GLN A 201 -0.82 -3.19 -0.92
N ASN A 202 -1.83 -4.03 -1.19
CA ASN A 202 -3.22 -3.63 -1.10
C ASN A 202 -3.72 -3.64 0.35
N PRO A 203 -4.13 -2.48 0.91
CA PRO A 203 -4.53 -2.40 2.30
C PRO A 203 -5.83 -3.17 2.58
N LEU A 204 -6.74 -3.27 1.62
CA LEU A 204 -8.02 -3.98 1.80
C LEU A 204 -7.79 -5.49 1.86
N LEU A 205 -6.96 -6.02 0.96
CA LEU A 205 -6.58 -7.43 0.99
C LEU A 205 -5.76 -7.76 2.24
N ARG A 206 -4.79 -6.90 2.58
CA ARG A 206 -4.00 -7.06 3.81
C ARG A 206 -4.89 -7.16 5.05
N ASN A 207 -5.84 -6.23 5.20
CA ASN A 207 -6.74 -6.23 6.35
C ASN A 207 -7.67 -7.45 6.37
N PHE A 208 -8.09 -7.94 5.21
CA PHE A 208 -8.88 -9.18 5.10
C PHE A 208 -8.08 -10.41 5.54
N HIS A 209 -6.88 -10.62 4.98
CA HIS A 209 -6.07 -11.81 5.25
C HIS A 209 -5.45 -11.81 6.66
N LEU A 210 -5.04 -10.65 7.18
CA LEU A 210 -4.54 -10.53 8.56
C LEU A 210 -5.65 -10.45 9.62
N GLY A 211 -6.90 -10.28 9.20
CA GLY A 211 -8.08 -10.18 10.07
C GLY A 211 -8.91 -11.46 10.13
N ASP A 212 -8.31 -12.62 9.83
CA ASP A 212 -8.99 -13.93 9.73
C ASP A 212 -10.20 -13.93 8.77
N GLY A 213 -10.14 -13.11 7.71
CA GLY A 213 -11.17 -13.07 6.66
C GLY A 213 -11.26 -14.38 5.88
N HIS A 214 -10.12 -15.05 5.69
CA HIS A 214 -10.05 -16.47 5.37
C HIS A 214 -9.50 -17.20 6.60
N ARG A 215 -10.20 -18.24 7.07
CA ARG A 215 -9.76 -19.01 8.24
C ARG A 215 -8.98 -20.22 7.79
N SER A 216 -7.67 -20.03 7.59
CA SER A 216 -6.76 -21.09 7.17
C SER A 216 -6.81 -22.34 8.07
N SER A 217 -7.04 -22.20 9.37
CA SER A 217 -7.16 -23.31 10.34
C SER A 217 -8.41 -24.18 10.15
N GLU A 218 -9.49 -23.59 9.61
CA GLU A 218 -10.78 -24.26 9.37
C GLU A 218 -10.94 -24.67 7.90
N CYS A 219 -9.93 -24.41 7.06
CA CYS A 219 -9.98 -24.67 5.64
C CYS A 219 -9.73 -26.15 5.33
N THR A 220 -10.72 -26.81 4.73
CA THR A 220 -10.63 -28.23 4.31
C THR A 220 -10.14 -28.39 2.87
N ARG A 221 -9.96 -27.30 2.13
CA ARG A 221 -9.48 -27.34 0.73
C ARG A 221 -7.98 -27.61 0.69
N LYS A 222 -7.59 -28.72 0.06
CA LYS A 222 -6.18 -28.99 -0.25
C LYS A 222 -5.68 -27.96 -1.26
N ASN A 223 -4.47 -27.43 -1.04
CA ASN A 223 -3.82 -26.44 -1.90
C ASN A 223 -4.71 -25.21 -2.17
N CYS A 224 -5.22 -24.61 -1.10
CA CYS A 224 -6.08 -23.44 -1.16
C CYS A 224 -5.27 -22.16 -1.43
N VAL A 225 -5.59 -21.46 -2.53
CA VAL A 225 -4.99 -20.16 -2.89
C VAL A 225 -5.19 -19.12 -1.78
N ALA A 226 -6.35 -19.10 -1.11
CA ALA A 226 -6.59 -18.15 -0.02
C ALA A 226 -5.73 -18.46 1.22
N CYS A 227 -5.46 -19.73 1.54
CA CYS A 227 -4.50 -20.09 2.60
C CYS A 227 -3.08 -19.67 2.24
N ALA A 228 -2.68 -19.87 0.98
CA ALA A 228 -1.37 -19.42 0.50
C ALA A 228 -1.24 -17.89 0.59
N MET A 229 -2.32 -17.15 0.28
CA MET A 229 -2.37 -15.70 0.48
C MET A 229 -2.25 -15.32 1.96
N ASP A 230 -2.99 -15.98 2.88
CA ASP A 230 -2.88 -15.74 4.33
C ASP A 230 -1.43 -15.91 4.81
N GLU A 231 -0.78 -17.02 4.42
CA GLU A 231 0.61 -17.28 4.75
C GLU A 231 1.55 -16.20 4.19
N MET A 232 1.34 -15.78 2.94
CA MET A 232 2.12 -14.70 2.33
C MET A 232 1.91 -13.38 3.07
N PHE A 233 0.69 -13.01 3.43
CA PHE A 233 0.41 -11.79 4.18
C PHE A 233 1.04 -11.83 5.56
N GLN A 234 0.98 -12.97 6.25
CA GLN A 234 1.68 -13.16 7.50
C GLN A 234 3.21 -13.07 7.30
N ALA A 235 3.79 -13.74 6.32
CA ALA A 235 5.24 -13.72 6.08
C ALA A 235 5.78 -12.33 5.69
N PHE A 236 4.98 -11.51 4.99
CA PHE A 236 5.37 -10.16 4.57
C PHE A 236 5.13 -9.11 5.67
N HIS A 237 4.11 -9.32 6.49
CA HIS A 237 3.62 -8.34 7.48
C HIS A 237 3.70 -8.85 8.93
N ALA A 238 4.46 -9.90 9.24
CA ALA A 238 4.71 -10.31 10.63
C ALA A 238 6.04 -9.73 11.16
N GLN A 239 7.11 -9.86 10.37
CA GLN A 239 8.46 -9.44 10.77
C GLN A 239 9.17 -8.72 9.62
N PRO A 240 10.01 -7.70 9.90
CA PRO A 240 10.75 -6.99 8.87
C PRO A 240 11.84 -7.90 8.30
N GLU A 241 11.53 -8.57 7.20
CA GLU A 241 12.46 -9.45 6.48
C GLU A 241 12.71 -8.94 5.07
N THR A 242 13.99 -8.81 4.70
CA THR A 242 14.40 -8.29 3.38
C THR A 242 14.83 -9.38 2.41
N VAL A 243 14.97 -10.62 2.88
CA VAL A 243 15.29 -11.78 2.02
C VAL A 243 14.11 -12.05 1.09
N GLY A 244 14.35 -12.48 -0.14
CA GLY A 244 13.28 -12.85 -1.06
C GLY A 244 12.36 -13.91 -0.44
N TYR A 245 11.07 -13.82 -0.74
CA TYR A 245 10.09 -14.83 -0.38
C TYR A 245 10.00 -15.88 -1.48
N SER A 246 9.86 -17.14 -1.07
CA SER A 246 9.69 -18.28 -1.95
C SER A 246 8.19 -18.61 -2.03
N ALA A 247 7.52 -18.20 -3.11
CA ALA A 247 6.08 -18.42 -3.30
C ALA A 247 5.71 -19.85 -3.73
N HIS A 248 6.39 -20.85 -3.19
CA HIS A 248 6.23 -22.26 -3.52
C HIS A 248 4.82 -22.80 -3.22
N ASN A 249 4.19 -22.40 -2.10
CA ASN A 249 2.82 -22.80 -1.78
C ASN A 249 1.80 -22.23 -2.77
N MET A 250 2.00 -20.98 -3.20
CA MET A 250 1.19 -20.35 -4.24
C MET A 250 1.33 -21.10 -5.57
N LEU A 251 2.57 -21.41 -5.98
CA LEU A 251 2.83 -22.20 -7.18
C LEU A 251 2.24 -23.61 -7.10
N ALA A 252 2.34 -24.27 -5.94
CA ALA A 252 1.74 -25.59 -5.71
C ALA A 252 0.21 -25.55 -5.82
N CYS A 253 -0.44 -24.46 -5.39
CA CYS A 253 -1.88 -24.27 -5.58
C CYS A 253 -2.26 -24.31 -7.06
N PHE A 254 -1.49 -23.63 -7.91
CA PHE A 254 -1.72 -23.63 -9.35
C PHE A 254 -1.36 -24.96 -10.01
N TRP A 255 -0.18 -25.50 -9.71
CA TRP A 255 0.31 -26.75 -10.31
C TRP A 255 -0.56 -27.96 -9.98
N MET A 256 -1.07 -28.04 -8.75
CA MET A 256 -1.86 -29.18 -8.28
C MET A 256 -3.36 -29.00 -8.55
N SER A 257 -3.77 -27.89 -9.15
CA SER A 257 -5.17 -27.64 -9.43
C SER A 257 -5.67 -28.48 -10.61
N LYS A 258 -6.92 -28.95 -10.51
CA LYS A 258 -7.53 -29.81 -11.53
C LYS A 258 -8.19 -29.05 -12.68
N ARG A 259 -8.16 -27.72 -12.70
CA ARG A 259 -8.77 -26.95 -13.80
C ARG A 259 -7.77 -26.81 -14.94
N LYS A 260 -8.22 -27.08 -16.16
CA LYS A 260 -7.41 -26.97 -17.38
C LYS A 260 -6.72 -25.62 -17.56
N ALA A 261 -7.36 -24.52 -17.15
CA ALA A 261 -6.77 -23.18 -17.18
C ALA A 261 -5.46 -23.08 -16.36
N TYR A 262 -5.31 -23.90 -15.32
CA TYR A 262 -4.11 -23.94 -14.50
C TYR A 262 -2.97 -24.76 -15.11
N GLU A 263 -3.25 -25.70 -16.01
CA GLU A 263 -2.20 -26.50 -16.66
C GLU A 263 -1.32 -25.62 -17.56
N GLU A 264 -1.91 -24.60 -18.21
CA GLU A 264 -1.18 -23.65 -19.06
C GLU A 264 -0.40 -22.62 -18.23
N LEU A 265 -0.97 -22.12 -17.13
CA LEU A 265 -0.31 -21.18 -16.22
C LEU A 265 0.80 -21.84 -15.38
N ALA A 266 0.61 -23.09 -14.96
CA ALA A 266 1.61 -23.84 -14.22
C ALA A 266 2.79 -24.28 -15.09
N SER A 267 2.73 -24.13 -16.40
CA SER A 267 3.89 -24.43 -17.25
C SER A 267 5.03 -23.46 -16.96
N ASN A 268 6.29 -23.91 -17.09
CA ASN A 268 7.49 -23.06 -16.99
C ASN A 268 7.64 -22.11 -18.20
N LYS A 269 6.53 -21.60 -18.73
CA LYS A 269 6.45 -20.69 -19.87
C LYS A 269 6.05 -19.30 -19.40
N GLU A 270 6.44 -18.31 -20.19
CA GLU A 270 5.99 -16.93 -20.00
C GLU A 270 4.50 -16.82 -20.31
N GLN A 271 3.77 -16.05 -19.50
CA GLN A 271 2.32 -15.86 -19.59
C GLN A 271 1.94 -14.39 -19.38
N ASP A 272 0.70 -14.03 -19.72
CA ASP A 272 0.19 -12.67 -19.54
C ASP A 272 -0.17 -12.38 -18.06
N ALA A 273 0.37 -11.31 -17.50
CA ALA A 273 0.13 -10.94 -16.10
C ALA A 273 -1.32 -10.52 -15.82
N HIS A 274 -2.04 -9.97 -16.80
CA HIS A 274 -3.45 -9.61 -16.66
C HIS A 274 -4.33 -10.86 -16.62
N GLU A 275 -4.03 -11.86 -17.45
CA GLU A 275 -4.73 -13.13 -17.44
C GLU A 275 -4.56 -13.82 -16.08
N PHE A 276 -3.33 -13.88 -15.57
CA PHE A 276 -3.06 -14.39 -14.22
C PHE A 276 -3.81 -13.62 -13.13
N PHE A 277 -3.87 -12.29 -13.22
CA PHE A 277 -4.64 -11.47 -12.28
C PHE A 277 -6.13 -11.85 -12.28
N GLN A 278 -6.73 -11.98 -13.47
CA GLN A 278 -8.14 -12.38 -13.58
C GLN A 278 -8.37 -13.77 -12.97
N PHE A 279 -7.53 -14.75 -13.30
CA PHE A 279 -7.64 -16.09 -12.73
C PHE A 279 -7.49 -16.11 -11.20
N LEU A 280 -6.45 -15.46 -10.66
CA LEU A 280 -6.23 -15.39 -9.22
C LEU A 280 -7.43 -14.80 -8.48
N THR A 281 -8.02 -13.72 -9.01
CA THR A 281 -9.20 -13.10 -8.39
C THR A 281 -10.47 -13.93 -8.51
N GLU A 282 -10.69 -14.65 -9.61
CA GLU A 282 -11.84 -15.56 -9.75
C GLU A 282 -11.77 -16.69 -8.71
N GLU A 283 -10.57 -17.23 -8.49
CA GLU A 283 -10.35 -18.31 -7.54
C GLU A 283 -10.53 -17.85 -6.09
N LEU A 284 -10.01 -16.67 -5.77
CA LEU A 284 -10.28 -16.01 -4.50
C LEU A 284 -11.77 -15.71 -4.33
N HIS A 285 -12.48 -15.36 -5.40
CA HIS A 285 -13.93 -15.18 -5.36
C HIS A 285 -14.64 -16.49 -5.01
N GLU A 286 -14.36 -17.58 -5.73
CA GLU A 286 -15.02 -18.85 -5.49
C GLU A 286 -14.71 -19.47 -4.12
N ILE A 287 -13.49 -19.29 -3.60
CA ILE A 287 -13.12 -19.74 -2.26
C ILE A 287 -13.93 -18.97 -1.22
N ASN A 288 -13.91 -17.65 -1.28
CA ASN A 288 -14.47 -16.79 -0.24
C ASN A 288 -15.99 -16.58 -0.36
N ALA A 289 -16.57 -16.72 -1.55
CA ALA A 289 -18.02 -16.70 -1.75
C ALA A 289 -18.71 -17.97 -1.24
N ASN A 290 -18.00 -19.10 -1.24
CA ASN A 290 -18.53 -20.38 -0.74
C ASN A 290 -18.42 -20.50 0.78
N ALA A 291 -17.36 -19.95 1.39
CA ALA A 291 -17.19 -19.92 2.84
C ALA A 291 -18.35 -19.19 3.55
N HIS A 292 -18.82 -18.07 2.99
CA HIS A 292 -20.01 -17.36 3.50
C HIS A 292 -21.32 -18.13 3.29
N ARG A 293 -21.42 -18.99 2.26
CA ARG A 293 -22.60 -19.84 2.07
C ARG A 293 -22.66 -20.95 3.11
N GLN A 294 -21.54 -21.57 3.45
CA GLN A 294 -21.48 -22.62 4.47
C GLN A 294 -21.76 -22.10 5.88
N ALA A 295 -21.32 -20.88 6.23
CA ALA A 295 -21.64 -20.26 7.53
C ALA A 295 -23.13 -19.91 7.71
N LEU A 296 -23.91 -19.86 6.63
CA LEU A 296 -25.36 -19.61 6.65
C LEU A 296 -26.18 -20.92 6.57
N GLU A 297 -25.54 -22.07 6.37
CA GLU A 297 -26.21 -23.37 6.18
C GLU A 297 -26.51 -24.12 7.49
N ASP A 298 -26.06 -23.63 8.66
CA ASP A 298 -26.39 -24.20 9.98
C ASP A 298 -27.84 -23.91 10.47
N GLY A 299 -28.80 -23.61 9.56
CA GLY A 299 -30.18 -23.39 9.99
C GLY A 299 -31.28 -23.13 8.95
N ALA A 300 -31.03 -23.16 7.64
CA ALA A 300 -32.10 -22.94 6.65
C ALA A 300 -31.95 -23.80 5.39
N PRO A 301 -33.07 -24.34 4.83
CA PRO A 301 -33.03 -25.16 3.63
C PRO A 301 -32.58 -24.33 2.41
N SER A 302 -31.69 -24.95 1.63
CA SER A 302 -30.97 -24.37 0.51
C SER A 302 -31.91 -23.68 -0.52
N PRO A 303 -31.72 -22.40 -0.85
CA PRO A 303 -32.40 -21.82 -2.00
C PRO A 303 -31.74 -22.36 -3.27
N LYS A 304 -32.48 -23.21 -4.00
CA LYS A 304 -32.16 -23.66 -5.35
C LYS A 304 -31.87 -22.42 -6.23
N ARG A 305 -30.62 -22.31 -6.71
CA ARG A 305 -30.13 -21.34 -7.70
C ARG A 305 -30.43 -19.88 -7.34
N ALA A 306 -29.53 -19.26 -6.58
CA ALA A 306 -29.50 -17.81 -6.42
C ALA A 306 -29.51 -17.11 -7.79
N ARG A 307 -30.36 -16.09 -7.94
CA ARG A 307 -30.43 -15.24 -9.14
C ARG A 307 -29.06 -14.61 -9.39
N PRO A 308 -28.63 -14.41 -10.65
CA PRO A 308 -27.30 -13.87 -11.01
C PRO A 308 -27.08 -12.40 -10.63
N ASP A 309 -28.01 -11.79 -9.89
CA ASP A 309 -28.01 -10.36 -9.50
C ASP A 309 -27.89 -10.18 -7.96
N SER A 310 -27.66 -11.27 -7.21
CA SER A 310 -27.36 -11.17 -5.77
C SER A 310 -25.93 -10.71 -5.57
N SER A 311 -25.73 -9.52 -4.99
CA SER A 311 -24.42 -8.94 -4.68
C SER A 311 -23.57 -9.91 -3.85
N CYS A 312 -22.54 -10.48 -4.48
CA CYS A 312 -21.55 -11.27 -3.76
C CYS A 312 -20.79 -10.38 -2.78
N ASN A 313 -20.69 -10.81 -1.52
CA ASN A 313 -19.97 -10.09 -0.46
C ASN A 313 -18.54 -10.62 -0.26
N CYS A 314 -17.95 -11.35 -1.21
CA CYS A 314 -16.55 -11.79 -1.05
C CYS A 314 -15.57 -10.61 -1.15
N ILE A 315 -14.37 -10.78 -0.59
CA ILE A 315 -13.33 -9.75 -0.61
C ILE A 315 -13.02 -9.23 -2.02
N VAL A 316 -13.04 -10.10 -3.02
CA VAL A 316 -12.76 -9.74 -4.42
C VAL A 316 -13.82 -8.79 -4.96
N HIS A 317 -15.11 -9.09 -4.76
CA HIS A 317 -16.21 -8.23 -5.20
C HIS A 317 -16.26 -6.90 -4.44
N GLN A 318 -15.91 -6.90 -3.15
CA GLN A 318 -15.82 -5.67 -2.36
C GLN A 318 -14.61 -4.79 -2.76
N THR A 319 -13.54 -5.40 -3.28
CA THR A 319 -12.28 -4.71 -3.58
C THR A 319 -12.22 -4.23 -5.02
N PHE A 320 -12.42 -5.12 -5.99
CA PHE A 320 -12.12 -4.86 -7.41
C PHE A 320 -13.35 -4.64 -8.29
N TYR A 321 -14.55 -5.05 -7.87
CA TYR A 321 -15.71 -5.04 -8.76
C TYR A 321 -16.44 -3.69 -8.78
N GLY A 322 -16.61 -3.16 -9.99
CA GLY A 322 -17.48 -2.03 -10.29
C GLY A 322 -18.67 -2.44 -11.15
N ARG A 323 -19.47 -1.45 -11.56
CA ARG A 323 -20.57 -1.62 -12.52
C ARG A 323 -20.51 -0.57 -13.60
N THR A 324 -20.52 -0.98 -14.86
CA THR A 324 -20.73 -0.10 -16.02
C THR A 324 -22.21 -0.07 -16.39
N GLN A 325 -22.63 1.04 -16.99
CA GLN A 325 -23.96 1.22 -17.55
C GLN A 325 -23.83 1.62 -19.02
N SER A 326 -24.38 0.79 -19.90
CA SER A 326 -24.49 1.07 -21.33
C SER A 326 -25.90 1.59 -21.62
N THR A 327 -25.99 2.78 -22.20
CA THR A 327 -27.25 3.40 -22.63
C THR A 327 -27.27 3.44 -24.15
N ILE A 328 -28.22 2.73 -24.76
CA ILE A 328 -28.44 2.66 -26.20
C ILE A 328 -29.65 3.54 -26.52
N THR A 329 -29.45 4.55 -27.36
CA THR A 329 -30.50 5.47 -27.83
C THR A 329 -30.74 5.25 -29.32
N CYS A 330 -31.94 4.80 -29.67
CA CYS A 330 -32.37 4.67 -31.05
C CYS A 330 -32.42 6.05 -31.73
N GLN A 331 -31.83 6.20 -32.91
CA GLN A 331 -31.85 7.48 -33.64
C GLN A 331 -33.15 7.69 -34.46
N GLY A 332 -33.97 6.65 -34.64
CA GLY A 332 -35.26 6.75 -35.33
C GLY A 332 -36.40 7.21 -34.40
N CYS A 333 -36.66 6.46 -33.33
CA CYS A 333 -37.79 6.73 -32.42
C CYS A 333 -37.40 7.31 -31.05
N GLY A 334 -36.10 7.45 -30.76
CA GLY A 334 -35.62 7.98 -29.48
C GLY A 334 -35.67 7.00 -28.29
N GLU A 335 -36.14 5.76 -28.49
CA GLU A 335 -36.21 4.73 -27.44
C GLU A 335 -34.83 4.54 -26.75
N ILE A 336 -34.83 4.53 -25.41
CA ILE A 336 -33.63 4.41 -24.60
C ILE A 336 -33.63 3.07 -23.86
N ARG A 337 -32.62 2.24 -24.12
CA ARG A 337 -32.38 1.01 -23.38
C ARG A 337 -31.12 1.13 -22.54
N THR A 338 -31.21 0.74 -21.28
CA THR A 338 -30.09 0.75 -20.36
C THR A 338 -29.78 -0.66 -19.90
N SER A 339 -28.53 -1.09 -20.00
CA SER A 339 -28.02 -2.33 -19.44
C SER A 339 -26.88 -2.05 -18.45
N VAL A 340 -26.79 -2.87 -17.41
CA VAL A 340 -25.76 -2.76 -16.38
C VAL A 340 -24.94 -4.04 -16.39
N GLN A 341 -23.63 -3.91 -16.38
CA GLN A 341 -22.69 -5.04 -16.37
C GLN A 341 -21.65 -4.82 -15.27
N GLN A 342 -21.25 -5.90 -14.61
CA GLN A 342 -20.14 -5.86 -13.66
C GLN A 342 -18.80 -5.89 -14.40
N PHE A 343 -17.78 -5.29 -13.81
CA PHE A 343 -16.41 -5.35 -14.30
C PHE A 343 -15.44 -5.47 -13.12
N MET A 344 -14.33 -6.18 -13.31
CA MET A 344 -13.21 -6.23 -12.36
C MET A 344 -12.10 -5.25 -12.76
N ASP A 345 -11.87 -5.09 -14.05
CA ASP A 345 -10.89 -4.19 -14.61
C ASP A 345 -11.45 -3.44 -15.82
N LEU A 346 -10.82 -2.30 -16.16
CA LEU A 346 -11.14 -1.54 -17.37
C LEU A 346 -9.98 -1.67 -18.36
N SER A 347 -10.24 -2.38 -19.46
CA SER A 347 -9.26 -2.58 -20.53
C SER A 347 -9.32 -1.44 -21.55
N LEU A 348 -8.38 -0.50 -21.46
CA LEU A 348 -8.34 0.71 -22.28
C LEU A 348 -7.64 0.46 -23.62
N GLY A 349 -8.38 0.71 -24.71
CA GLY A 349 -7.84 0.72 -26.06
C GLY A 349 -6.86 1.88 -26.27
N LEU A 350 -5.76 1.60 -26.96
CA LEU A 350 -4.81 2.62 -27.42
C LEU A 350 -5.12 3.08 -28.87
N ASP A 351 -6.31 2.75 -29.38
CA ASP A 351 -6.77 3.00 -30.76
C ASP A 351 -6.94 4.49 -31.11
N VAL A 352 -6.86 5.38 -30.11
CA VAL A 352 -6.66 6.83 -30.26
C VAL A 352 -5.47 7.13 -31.20
N LEU A 353 -4.48 6.24 -31.25
CA LEU A 353 -3.33 6.30 -32.16
C LEU A 353 -3.70 6.09 -33.64
N SER A 354 -4.76 5.32 -33.93
CA SER A 354 -5.11 4.92 -35.30
C SER A 354 -6.06 5.89 -36.01
N LYS A 355 -6.92 6.59 -35.26
CA LYS A 355 -8.03 7.39 -35.84
C LYS A 355 -7.60 8.81 -36.24
N LYS A 356 -6.40 9.29 -35.87
CA LYS A 356 -5.90 10.61 -36.28
C LYS A 356 -4.38 10.60 -36.57
N LYS A 357 -4.01 10.59 -37.86
CA LYS A 357 -2.64 10.82 -38.38
C LYS A 357 -2.01 12.19 -37.99
N SER A 358 -2.70 13.00 -37.17
CA SER A 358 -2.33 14.38 -36.82
C SER A 358 -1.98 14.56 -35.34
N ILE A 359 -1.77 13.49 -34.57
CA ILE A 359 -1.31 13.59 -33.17
C ILE A 359 0.21 13.44 -33.15
N LYS A 360 0.93 14.47 -33.61
CA LYS A 360 2.39 14.57 -33.40
C LYS A 360 2.78 15.44 -32.19
N THR A 361 1.82 16.03 -31.46
CA THR A 361 2.15 17.05 -30.43
C THR A 361 1.42 16.98 -29.09
N THR A 362 0.38 16.15 -28.91
CA THR A 362 -0.28 15.97 -27.60
C THR A 362 -0.19 14.51 -27.18
N GLY A 363 0.65 14.21 -26.18
CA GLY A 363 0.92 12.83 -25.72
C GLY A 363 -0.32 12.01 -25.37
N LEU A 364 -0.22 10.70 -25.60
CA LEU A 364 -1.24 9.72 -25.22
C LEU A 364 -1.29 9.61 -23.68
N SER A 365 -2.49 9.60 -23.10
CA SER A 365 -2.67 9.53 -21.65
C SER A 365 -3.86 8.68 -21.24
N VAL A 366 -3.81 8.12 -20.03
CA VAL A 366 -4.93 7.36 -19.44
C VAL A 366 -6.21 8.18 -19.42
N LYS A 367 -6.13 9.48 -19.07
CA LYS A 367 -7.28 10.38 -19.08
C LYS A 367 -7.93 10.46 -20.46
N ARG A 368 -7.13 10.56 -21.54
CA ARG A 368 -7.67 10.60 -22.92
C ARG A 368 -8.28 9.28 -23.34
N CYS A 369 -7.71 8.15 -22.94
CA CYS A 369 -8.31 6.83 -23.18
C CYS A 369 -9.68 6.72 -22.49
N LEU A 370 -9.78 7.13 -21.21
CA LEU A 370 -11.06 7.15 -20.49
C LEU A 370 -12.08 8.10 -21.12
N GLU A 371 -11.66 9.27 -21.62
CA GLU A 371 -12.54 10.19 -22.32
C GLU A 371 -13.06 9.62 -23.64
N ALA A 372 -12.21 8.94 -24.41
CA ALA A 372 -12.62 8.28 -25.63
C ALA A 372 -13.67 7.19 -25.35
N GLU A 373 -13.50 6.42 -24.27
CA GLU A 373 -14.38 5.30 -23.91
C GLU A 373 -15.72 5.74 -23.29
N TYR A 374 -15.74 6.74 -22.41
CA TYR A 374 -16.90 7.06 -21.57
C TYR A 374 -17.59 8.40 -21.84
N LYS A 375 -16.97 9.30 -22.62
CA LYS A 375 -17.60 10.59 -23.00
C LYS A 375 -18.14 10.59 -24.43
N GLN A 376 -17.67 9.71 -25.30
CA GLN A 376 -18.08 9.69 -26.70
C GLN A 376 -19.12 8.59 -26.94
N ALA A 377 -20.26 8.96 -27.53
CA ALA A 377 -21.24 7.98 -27.96
C ALA A 377 -20.77 7.34 -29.28
N GLU A 378 -20.72 6.02 -29.32
CA GLU A 378 -20.35 5.26 -30.51
C GLU A 378 -21.60 4.78 -31.27
N ARG A 379 -21.48 4.64 -32.59
CA ARG A 379 -22.51 3.96 -33.37
C ARG A 379 -22.43 2.47 -33.04
N CYS A 380 -23.57 1.85 -32.75
CA CYS A 380 -23.64 0.43 -32.46
C CYS A 380 -24.60 -0.28 -33.40
N GLU A 381 -24.29 -1.53 -33.73
CA GLU A 381 -25.20 -2.41 -34.45
C GLU A 381 -26.34 -2.83 -33.51
N TYR A 382 -27.51 -2.21 -33.70
CA TYR A 382 -28.70 -2.48 -32.90
C TYR A 382 -29.94 -2.32 -33.77
N THR A 383 -30.78 -3.35 -33.83
CA THR A 383 -32.09 -3.27 -34.50
C THR A 383 -33.15 -2.88 -33.48
N CYS A 384 -33.74 -1.70 -33.66
CA CYS A 384 -34.80 -1.23 -32.77
C CYS A 384 -36.06 -2.10 -32.92
N HIS A 385 -36.57 -2.61 -31.80
CA HIS A 385 -37.81 -3.40 -31.79
C HIS A 385 -39.05 -2.55 -32.13
N ASN A 386 -39.02 -1.24 -31.83
CA ASN A 386 -40.17 -0.35 -32.03
C ASN A 386 -40.28 0.19 -33.47
N CYS A 387 -39.15 0.56 -34.10
CA CYS A 387 -39.15 1.21 -35.42
C CYS A 387 -38.31 0.50 -36.49
N GLY A 388 -37.67 -0.63 -36.18
CA GLY A 388 -36.86 -1.41 -37.13
C GLY A 388 -35.53 -0.79 -37.57
N THR A 389 -35.26 0.47 -37.20
CA THR A 389 -34.01 1.18 -37.55
C THR A 389 -32.79 0.48 -36.97
N LYS A 390 -31.71 0.41 -37.77
CA LYS A 390 -30.39 -0.11 -37.35
C LYS A 390 -29.44 0.95 -36.80
N GLU A 391 -29.85 2.21 -36.85
CA GLU A 391 -29.08 3.35 -36.35
C GLU A 391 -29.37 3.60 -34.87
N ALA A 392 -28.38 3.28 -34.03
CA ALA A 392 -28.40 3.62 -32.62
C ALA A 392 -27.04 4.14 -32.15
N LYS A 393 -27.09 4.96 -31.11
CA LYS A 393 -25.90 5.43 -30.40
C LYS A 393 -25.83 4.73 -29.05
N LYS A 394 -24.69 4.11 -28.76
CA LYS A 394 -24.38 3.54 -27.46
C LYS A 394 -23.46 4.50 -26.72
N LEU A 395 -23.77 4.74 -25.46
CA LEU A 395 -22.96 5.54 -24.55
C LEU A 395 -22.71 4.76 -23.27
N SER A 396 -21.44 4.51 -22.99
CA SER A 396 -20.98 3.82 -21.78
C SER A 396 -20.74 4.84 -20.66
N SER A 397 -21.00 4.45 -19.41
CA SER A 397 -20.70 5.23 -18.21
C SER A 397 -20.44 4.31 -17.02
N ILE A 398 -19.77 4.80 -15.98
CA ILE A 398 -19.57 4.06 -14.73
C ILE A 398 -20.75 4.31 -13.79
N LYS A 399 -21.45 3.25 -13.40
CA LYS A 399 -22.58 3.30 -12.44
C LYS A 399 -22.09 3.15 -11.00
N SER A 400 -21.11 2.26 -10.78
CA SER A 400 -20.49 2.01 -9.48
C SER A 400 -18.99 1.83 -9.67
N LEU A 401 -18.22 2.53 -8.86
CA LEU A 401 -16.76 2.49 -8.85
C LEU A 401 -16.27 1.46 -7.83
N PRO A 402 -15.20 0.68 -8.11
CA PRO A 402 -14.61 -0.25 -7.16
C PRO A 402 -13.71 0.45 -6.14
N ASN A 403 -13.43 -0.16 -4.99
CA ASN A 403 -12.47 0.43 -4.04
C ASN A 403 -11.03 0.43 -4.59
N VAL A 404 -10.71 -0.55 -5.44
CA VAL A 404 -9.47 -0.65 -6.19
C VAL A 404 -9.80 -0.72 -7.67
N LEU A 405 -9.43 0.32 -8.40
CA LEU A 405 -9.61 0.42 -9.83
C LEU A 405 -8.39 -0.18 -10.54
N SER A 406 -8.61 -1.29 -11.24
CA SER A 406 -7.62 -1.92 -12.11
C SER A 406 -7.80 -1.43 -13.55
N LEU A 407 -6.76 -0.87 -14.15
CA LEU A 407 -6.75 -0.45 -15.55
C LEU A 407 -5.72 -1.28 -16.32
N GLN A 408 -6.16 -1.97 -17.38
CA GLN A 408 -5.28 -2.65 -18.32
C GLN A 408 -5.11 -1.79 -19.56
N LEU A 409 -3.87 -1.52 -19.98
CA LEU A 409 -3.59 -0.87 -21.26
C LEU A 409 -3.42 -1.95 -22.34
N LYS A 410 -4.31 -1.97 -23.34
CA LYS A 410 -4.26 -2.95 -24.44
C LYS A 410 -3.07 -2.68 -25.37
N ARG A 411 -1.89 -3.11 -24.93
CA ARG A 411 -0.61 -2.92 -25.64
C ARG A 411 -0.37 -3.93 -26.74
N PHE A 412 -1.18 -4.97 -26.87
CA PHE A 412 -1.01 -5.99 -27.88
C PHE A 412 -2.09 -5.84 -28.94
N LYS A 413 -1.68 -5.71 -30.21
CA LYS A 413 -2.58 -5.62 -31.35
C LYS A 413 -2.23 -6.70 -32.36
N GLN A 414 -3.24 -7.43 -32.80
CA GLN A 414 -3.13 -8.32 -33.95
C GLN A 414 -3.49 -7.54 -35.23
N SER A 415 -2.61 -7.57 -36.23
CA SER A 415 -2.82 -6.95 -37.54
C SER A 415 -2.31 -7.88 -38.62
N ASN A 416 -3.19 -8.25 -39.57
CA ASN A 416 -2.87 -9.10 -40.73
C ASN A 416 -2.08 -10.38 -40.37
N GLY A 417 -2.52 -11.10 -39.33
CA GLY A 417 -1.87 -12.35 -38.89
C GLY A 417 -0.60 -12.19 -38.05
N SER A 418 -0.07 -10.97 -37.91
CA SER A 418 1.06 -10.65 -37.04
C SER A 418 0.60 -9.94 -35.76
N ALA A 419 1.11 -10.37 -34.61
CA ALA A 419 0.92 -9.64 -33.35
C ALA A 419 2.06 -8.62 -33.19
N SER A 420 1.73 -7.41 -32.72
CA SER A 420 2.74 -6.37 -32.40
C SER A 420 2.47 -5.72 -31.04
N LYS A 421 3.55 -5.37 -30.33
CA LYS A 421 3.52 -4.62 -29.07
C LYS A 421 3.50 -3.12 -29.36
N ILE A 422 2.61 -2.40 -28.68
CA ILE A 422 2.52 -0.94 -28.70
C ILE A 422 3.43 -0.40 -27.59
N GLU A 423 4.62 0.02 -27.99
CA GLU A 423 5.65 0.68 -27.15
C GLU A 423 5.40 2.19 -27.00
N THR A 424 4.23 2.67 -27.42
CA THR A 424 3.90 4.08 -27.23
C THR A 424 3.76 4.38 -25.75
N LYS A 425 4.49 5.39 -25.29
CA LYS A 425 4.38 5.89 -23.92
C LYS A 425 2.98 6.44 -23.67
N VAL A 426 2.34 5.96 -22.61
CA VAL A 426 1.04 6.43 -22.13
C VAL A 426 1.26 7.10 -20.79
N SER A 427 1.04 8.41 -20.70
CA SER A 427 1.17 9.11 -19.42
C SER A 427 -0.01 8.79 -18.51
N PHE A 428 0.25 8.52 -17.23
CA PHE A 428 -0.76 8.28 -16.21
C PHE A 428 -0.47 9.15 -14.97
N PRO A 429 -1.50 9.66 -14.28
CA PRO A 429 -1.30 10.53 -13.13
C PRO A 429 -1.13 9.74 -11.82
N LEU A 430 -0.47 10.32 -10.81
CA LEU A 430 -0.46 9.73 -9.45
C LEU A 430 -1.85 9.78 -8.78
N LYS A 431 -2.69 10.75 -9.19
CA LYS A 431 -4.08 10.88 -8.74
C LYS A 431 -5.01 10.89 -9.94
N LEU A 432 -6.02 10.03 -9.93
CA LEU A 432 -6.97 9.87 -11.01
C LEU A 432 -8.38 10.21 -10.51
N ASP A 433 -8.99 11.24 -11.10
CA ASP A 433 -10.39 11.57 -10.87
C ASP A 433 -11.27 10.78 -11.85
N MET A 434 -12.13 9.93 -11.31
CA MET A 434 -13.07 9.12 -12.09
C MET A 434 -14.47 9.72 -12.17
N TYR A 435 -14.77 10.78 -11.40
CA TYR A 435 -16.09 11.39 -11.35
C TYR A 435 -16.67 11.73 -12.73
N PRO A 436 -15.92 12.35 -13.67
CA PRO A 436 -16.44 12.74 -14.98
C PRO A 436 -16.91 11.59 -15.87
N TYR A 437 -16.53 10.35 -15.55
CA TYR A 437 -16.87 9.15 -16.30
C TYR A 437 -18.06 8.40 -15.70
N THR A 438 -18.60 8.89 -14.58
CA THR A 438 -19.75 8.30 -13.90
C THR A 438 -21.08 8.78 -14.49
N ASN A 439 -22.14 8.00 -14.32
CA ASN A 439 -23.49 8.44 -14.67
C ASN A 439 -24.00 9.60 -13.79
N ARG A 440 -23.43 9.79 -12.60
CA ARG A 440 -23.78 10.86 -11.64
C ARG A 440 -23.28 12.23 -12.07
N ALA A 441 -22.13 12.31 -12.74
CA ALA A 441 -21.57 13.57 -13.25
C ALA A 441 -22.42 14.24 -14.35
N ARG A 442 -23.49 13.58 -14.81
CA ARG A 442 -24.41 14.12 -15.82
C ARG A 442 -25.61 14.87 -15.20
N GLY A 443 -25.75 14.88 -13.87
CA GLY A 443 -26.75 15.66 -13.14
C GLY A 443 -26.30 17.12 -12.88
N GLN A 444 -27.24 18.07 -12.85
CA GLN A 444 -26.96 19.52 -12.83
C GLN A 444 -26.68 20.15 -11.44
N ASP A 445 -26.55 19.41 -10.34
CA ASP A 445 -26.41 20.00 -8.99
C ASP A 445 -24.96 20.19 -8.52
N SER A 446 -24.47 21.43 -8.61
CA SER A 446 -23.07 21.81 -8.39
C SER A 446 -22.50 21.57 -6.98
N LYS A 447 -23.32 21.59 -5.92
CA LYS A 447 -22.84 21.37 -4.53
C LYS A 447 -22.66 19.89 -4.18
N GLN A 448 -23.58 19.00 -4.57
CA GLN A 448 -23.41 17.55 -4.40
C GLN A 448 -22.23 17.03 -5.22
N ASN A 449 -21.92 17.67 -6.35
CA ASN A 449 -20.84 17.28 -7.23
C ASN A 449 -19.45 17.36 -6.57
N SER A 450 -19.22 18.27 -5.62
CA SER A 450 -17.91 18.40 -4.96
C SER A 450 -17.61 17.26 -3.97
N GLU A 451 -18.59 16.85 -3.16
CA GLU A 451 -18.43 15.73 -2.23
C GLU A 451 -18.37 14.39 -2.96
N LEU A 452 -19.21 14.23 -3.99
CA LEU A 452 -19.21 13.05 -4.86
C LEU A 452 -17.89 12.93 -5.64
N ALA A 453 -17.28 14.04 -6.09
CA ALA A 453 -15.99 14.03 -6.75
C ALA A 453 -14.86 13.58 -5.81
N ARG A 454 -14.91 13.97 -4.53
CA ARG A 454 -13.94 13.50 -3.53
C ARG A 454 -14.01 11.97 -3.36
N GLY A 455 -15.22 11.41 -3.34
CA GLY A 455 -15.47 9.97 -3.31
C GLY A 455 -15.16 9.21 -4.61
N CYS A 456 -14.70 9.89 -5.67
CA CYS A 456 -14.31 9.27 -6.95
C CYS A 456 -12.84 9.49 -7.29
N THR A 457 -12.06 10.05 -6.36
CA THR A 457 -10.63 10.29 -6.55
C THR A 457 -9.83 9.07 -6.09
N TYR A 458 -8.92 8.61 -6.94
CA TYR A 458 -8.04 7.50 -6.66
C TYR A 458 -6.57 7.92 -6.61
N GLU A 459 -5.79 7.22 -5.80
CA GLU A 459 -4.33 7.33 -5.75
C GLU A 459 -3.68 6.08 -6.38
N LEU A 460 -2.66 6.29 -7.20
CA LEU A 460 -1.90 5.21 -7.80
C LEU A 460 -1.18 4.42 -6.71
N GLN A 461 -1.44 3.11 -6.67
CA GLN A 461 -0.83 2.18 -5.74
C GLN A 461 0.29 1.41 -6.42
N SER A 462 0.01 0.78 -7.57
CA SER A 462 0.97 -0.07 -8.26
C SER A 462 0.91 0.09 -9.77
N VAL A 463 2.06 -0.08 -10.42
CA VAL A 463 2.24 -0.08 -11.87
C VAL A 463 2.96 -1.36 -12.25
N VAL A 464 2.32 -2.21 -13.03
CA VAL A 464 2.94 -3.38 -13.65
C VAL A 464 3.47 -2.98 -15.01
N VAL A 465 4.69 -3.37 -15.34
CA VAL A 465 5.38 -3.01 -16.57
C VAL A 465 5.88 -4.28 -17.23
N HIS A 466 5.65 -4.39 -18.54
CA HIS A 466 6.19 -5.47 -19.35
C HIS A 466 7.40 -4.96 -20.15
N VAL A 467 8.58 -5.49 -19.86
CA VAL A 467 9.84 -5.19 -20.57
C VAL A 467 10.10 -6.30 -21.57
N GLY A 468 10.40 -6.00 -22.84
CA GLY A 468 10.59 -7.01 -23.88
C GLY A 468 9.53 -6.95 -24.98
N ASN A 469 9.49 -7.98 -25.84
CA ASN A 469 8.63 -8.03 -27.02
C ASN A 469 7.33 -8.82 -26.72
N LEU A 470 6.69 -9.42 -27.72
CA LEU A 470 5.45 -10.19 -27.54
C LEU A 470 5.68 -11.66 -27.18
N GLU A 471 6.79 -12.23 -27.64
CA GLU A 471 7.11 -13.65 -27.52
C GLU A 471 7.97 -13.94 -26.29
N THR A 472 8.74 -12.93 -25.87
CA THR A 472 9.66 -12.98 -24.73
C THR A 472 9.64 -11.66 -23.99
N GLY A 473 9.58 -11.72 -22.67
CA GLY A 473 9.63 -10.53 -21.85
C GLY A 473 9.79 -10.79 -20.37
N HIS A 474 9.83 -9.70 -19.63
CA HIS A 474 10.02 -9.71 -18.19
C HIS A 474 9.11 -8.69 -17.54
N TYR A 475 8.39 -9.14 -16.53
CA TYR A 475 7.51 -8.28 -15.76
C TYR A 475 8.24 -7.71 -14.54
N ILE A 476 8.13 -6.39 -14.39
CA ILE A 476 8.50 -5.69 -13.15
C ILE A 476 7.30 -4.91 -12.63
N SER A 477 7.29 -4.55 -11.35
CA SER A 477 6.28 -3.65 -10.80
C SER A 477 6.88 -2.51 -9.99
N TYR A 478 6.19 -1.39 -9.96
CA TYR A 478 6.43 -0.30 -9.04
C TYR A 478 5.26 -0.22 -8.08
N SER A 479 5.48 -0.30 -6.77
CA SER A 479 4.41 -0.17 -5.77
C SER A 479 4.73 0.90 -4.75
N ARG A 480 3.70 1.62 -4.32
CA ARG A 480 3.78 2.67 -3.31
C ARG A 480 3.57 2.07 -1.92
N VAL A 481 4.50 2.36 -1.01
CA VAL A 481 4.36 2.05 0.42
C VAL A 481 4.56 3.34 1.20
N GLY A 482 3.50 3.79 1.87
CA GLY A 482 3.44 5.13 2.46
C GLY A 482 3.63 6.22 1.40
N ASN A 483 4.71 7.01 1.54
CA ASN A 483 5.04 8.11 0.62
C ASN A 483 6.18 7.77 -0.36
N GLN A 484 6.67 6.53 -0.33
CA GLN A 484 7.81 6.08 -1.14
C GLN A 484 7.37 5.07 -2.20
N TRP A 485 8.14 5.01 -3.28
CA TRP A 485 7.94 4.06 -4.37
C TRP A 485 9.07 3.05 -4.38
N PHE A 486 8.73 1.80 -4.63
CA PHE A 486 9.69 0.71 -4.70
C PHE A 486 9.51 -0.02 -6.02
N LYS A 487 10.62 -0.32 -6.69
CA LYS A 487 10.68 -1.19 -7.86
C LYS A 487 10.92 -2.62 -7.40
N PHE A 488 9.97 -3.49 -7.73
CA PHE A 488 10.03 -4.93 -7.50
C PHE A 488 10.41 -5.60 -8.81
N ASN A 489 11.60 -6.19 -8.83
CA ASN A 489 12.10 -7.03 -9.90
C ASN A 489 12.39 -8.41 -9.31
N ASP A 490 11.36 -9.25 -9.27
CA ASP A 490 11.37 -10.51 -8.53
C ASP A 490 11.82 -10.32 -7.07
N HIS A 491 12.94 -10.94 -6.68
CA HIS A 491 13.49 -10.86 -5.33
C HIS A 491 14.22 -9.54 -5.07
N ASN A 492 14.60 -8.82 -6.13
CA ASN A 492 15.34 -7.58 -6.03
C ASN A 492 14.37 -6.39 -5.88
N VAL A 493 14.38 -5.79 -4.69
CA VAL A 493 13.55 -4.62 -4.37
C VAL A 493 14.44 -3.40 -4.16
N THR A 494 14.17 -2.35 -4.92
CA THR A 494 14.95 -1.10 -4.89
C THR A 494 14.04 0.11 -4.73
N LEU A 495 14.56 1.19 -4.16
CA LEU A 495 13.82 2.45 -4.10
C LEU A 495 13.68 3.03 -5.52
N ALA A 496 12.51 3.56 -5.85
CA ALA A 496 12.23 4.23 -7.11
C ALA A 496 11.80 5.68 -6.86
N SER A 497 12.19 6.59 -7.75
CA SER A 497 11.67 7.95 -7.74
C SER A 497 10.28 8.01 -8.38
N LYS A 498 9.49 9.03 -8.06
CA LYS A 498 8.22 9.28 -8.76
C LYS A 498 8.41 9.44 -10.27
N SER A 499 9.54 10.01 -10.69
CA SER A 499 9.90 10.13 -12.11
C SER A 499 10.11 8.78 -12.78
N ASP A 500 10.76 7.81 -12.11
CA ASP A 500 10.95 6.47 -12.67
C ASP A 500 9.61 5.78 -12.90
N VAL A 501 8.71 5.89 -11.93
CA VAL A 501 7.36 5.34 -12.01
C VAL A 501 6.57 5.98 -13.15
N LEU A 502 6.49 7.31 -13.20
CA LEU A 502 5.71 8.04 -14.22
C LEU A 502 6.29 7.92 -15.64
N ASN A 503 7.57 7.59 -15.78
CA ASN A 503 8.21 7.37 -17.06
C ASN A 503 8.10 5.93 -17.57
N SER A 504 7.64 5.00 -16.74
CA SER A 504 7.53 3.59 -17.09
C SER A 504 6.43 3.29 -18.12
N GLU A 505 6.62 2.22 -18.89
CA GLU A 505 5.65 1.74 -19.87
C GLU A 505 4.58 0.86 -19.22
N ALA A 506 3.69 1.50 -18.46
CA ALA A 506 2.63 0.80 -17.71
C ALA A 506 1.84 -0.17 -18.60
N PHE A 507 1.66 -1.40 -18.13
CA PHE A 507 0.80 -2.42 -18.71
C PHE A 507 -0.51 -2.55 -17.90
N ILE A 508 -0.41 -2.68 -16.57
CA ILE A 508 -1.53 -2.65 -15.64
C ILE A 508 -1.30 -1.56 -14.60
N LEU A 509 -2.33 -0.81 -14.25
CA LEU A 509 -2.31 0.22 -13.22
C LEU A 509 -3.34 -0.14 -12.14
N PHE A 510 -2.90 -0.17 -10.89
CA PHE A 510 -3.78 -0.33 -9.73
C PHE A 510 -3.91 1.00 -9.00
N TYR A 511 -5.14 1.46 -8.87
CA TYR A 511 -5.52 2.71 -8.22
C TYR A 511 -6.41 2.40 -7.01
N VAL A 512 -6.13 2.97 -5.84
CA VAL A 512 -6.95 2.79 -4.64
C VAL A 512 -7.71 4.07 -4.34
N ILE A 513 -8.98 3.95 -3.97
CA ILE A 513 -9.83 5.10 -3.62
C ILE A 513 -9.20 5.91 -2.47
N GLN A 514 -9.16 7.24 -2.61
CA GLN A 514 -8.47 8.12 -1.65
C GLN A 514 -9.20 8.21 -0.31
N SER A 515 -10.54 8.20 -0.35
CA SER A 515 -11.39 8.18 0.84
C SER A 515 -12.51 7.19 0.59
N LEU A 516 -12.66 6.20 1.46
CA LEU A 516 -13.87 5.38 1.52
C LEU A 516 -15.03 6.34 1.85
N ALA A 517 -16.04 6.38 0.96
CA ALA A 517 -17.18 7.27 1.07
C ALA A 517 -18.14 6.82 2.19
#